data_AF-A0A9D5GMF9-F1
#
_entry.id   AF-A0A9D5GMF9-F1
#
_cell.length_a   1.000
_cell.length_b   1.000
_cell.length_c   1.000
_cell.angle_alpha   90.00
_cell.angle_beta   90.00
_cell.angle_gamma   90.00
#
_symmetry.space_group_name_H-M   'P 1'
#
loop_
_entity.id
_entity.type
_entity.pdbx_description
1 polymer ?
#
loop_
_entity_poly.entity_id
_entity_poly.type
_entity_poly.pdbx_seq_one_letter_code
_entity_poly.pdbx_strand_id
1 'polypeptide(L)'
;MSDAIRAAVFGLCTSAAVALAAVLSPALASAEPVSAVPQHLSDLRGFRGRVSYVGRRFAPHGTDVATGTLVAADRCWALDESHDRLSLHAGPDGGTLRSREVSAGFDDALQTDELVNPWAVILGKLTCESWERTALAGAWRSADGMRVYLDADRTHVVGASEPSGPADLSFTFGDWLEQDGLQLPRRIVRLRNGFADATYEISKYVVTRAIAAPSRDVVMPAVVGSPLPDASATSPDLQAGVGRRLWATLIVLAAVGFGAIAWLRRELLVERLCRRLSADPRGWRSQGESAFVSPEGLLYLDGRSYDVGSSFYNRVVTVQHSPLFLRVSSAAVPSAVVLPRKFRSEPHRKSRNTAAFSLIDIVVATGLFAVVIVGAVFPALIAVARAGSLAQKYAAAASLARNALSDQEAVCAYEPGVQTGSSTKLVGGLALTVDITAATAGADDISVAVRDSDGRTLIRAVTMVGPPVPRPSTAAPPIGNQP
;
A
#
# COMPACT_ATOMS: atom_id res chain seq x y z
N MET A 1 -15.68 -17.06 41.15
CA MET A 1 -14.38 -16.43 40.84
C MET A 1 -14.53 -14.97 41.22
N SER A 2 -13.81 -14.50 42.24
CA SER A 2 -14.10 -13.23 42.94
C SER A 2 -13.84 -12.01 42.06
N ASP A 3 -14.61 -10.95 42.26
CA ASP A 3 -14.49 -9.67 41.55
C ASP A 3 -13.09 -9.05 41.64
N ALA A 4 -12.30 -9.44 42.65
CA ALA A 4 -10.90 -9.09 42.80
C ALA A 4 -10.03 -9.53 41.60
N ILE A 5 -10.33 -10.68 40.98
CA ILE A 5 -9.56 -11.17 39.81
C ILE A 5 -9.93 -10.38 38.55
N ARG A 6 -11.20 -9.97 38.41
CA ARG A 6 -11.63 -9.12 37.28
C ARG A 6 -11.04 -7.72 37.37
N ALA A 7 -11.01 -7.13 38.57
CA ALA A 7 -10.38 -5.82 38.79
C ALA A 7 -8.86 -5.86 38.52
N ALA A 8 -8.18 -6.93 38.93
CA ALA A 8 -6.75 -7.10 38.67
C ALA A 8 -6.43 -7.24 37.17
N VAL A 9 -7.23 -8.01 36.42
CA VAL A 9 -7.04 -8.16 34.97
C VAL A 9 -7.36 -6.87 34.22
N PHE A 10 -8.43 -6.16 34.60
CA PHE A 10 -8.78 -4.88 33.97
C PHE A 10 -7.72 -3.81 34.25
N GLY A 11 -7.18 -3.76 35.47
CA GLY A 11 -6.09 -2.87 35.86
C GLY A 11 -4.78 -3.16 35.11
N LEU A 12 -4.46 -4.44 34.88
CA LEU A 12 -3.29 -4.83 34.08
C LEU A 12 -3.45 -4.48 32.59
N CYS A 13 -4.65 -4.60 32.04
CA CYS A 13 -4.92 -4.24 30.64
C CYS A 13 -4.90 -2.73 30.41
N THR A 14 -5.45 -1.92 31.32
CA THR A 14 -5.43 -0.45 31.20
C THR A 14 -4.03 0.13 31.42
N SER A 15 -3.27 -0.38 32.39
CA SER A 15 -1.88 0.04 32.61
C SER A 15 -0.96 -0.38 31.45
N ALA A 16 -1.16 -1.55 30.85
CA ALA A 16 -0.46 -1.94 29.62
C ALA A 16 -0.83 -1.04 28.43
N ALA A 17 -2.09 -0.65 28.27
CA ALA A 17 -2.52 0.24 27.19
C ALA A 17 -1.99 1.67 27.36
N VAL A 18 -1.94 2.20 28.58
CA VAL A 18 -1.38 3.53 28.89
C VAL A 18 0.15 3.53 28.72
N ALA A 19 0.84 2.45 29.12
CA ALA A 19 2.27 2.28 28.87
C ALA A 19 2.59 2.14 27.37
N LEU A 20 1.72 1.46 26.60
CA LEU A 20 1.83 1.35 25.15
C LEU A 20 1.63 2.72 24.48
N ALA A 21 0.65 3.51 24.93
CA ALA A 21 0.40 4.86 24.42
C ALA A 21 1.56 5.83 24.74
N ALA A 22 2.16 5.74 25.93
CA ALA A 22 3.29 6.57 26.33
C ALA A 22 4.59 6.23 25.58
N VAL A 23 4.81 4.96 25.21
CA VAL A 23 5.99 4.52 24.43
C VAL A 23 5.81 4.77 22.93
N LEU A 24 4.57 4.79 22.42
CA LEU A 24 4.27 5.14 21.02
C LEU A 24 4.21 6.64 20.74
N SER A 25 4.00 7.48 21.77
CA SER A 25 3.85 8.93 21.62
C SER A 25 5.09 9.69 21.07
N PRO A 26 6.35 9.37 21.42
CA PRO A 26 7.49 10.05 20.82
C PRO A 26 7.87 9.51 19.42
N ALA A 27 7.35 8.35 18.99
CA ALA A 27 7.58 7.80 17.65
C ALA A 27 6.58 8.33 16.60
N LEU A 28 5.45 8.91 17.04
CA LEU A 28 4.46 9.57 16.17
C LEU A 28 4.74 11.07 15.95
N ALA A 29 5.74 11.63 16.62
CA ALA A 29 6.18 13.03 16.44
C ALA A 29 7.35 13.18 15.45
N SER A 30 7.77 12.10 14.79
CA SER A 30 8.58 12.16 13.57
C SER A 30 7.61 12.24 12.39
N ALA A 31 7.12 13.45 12.10
CA ALA A 31 6.57 13.74 10.79
C ALA A 31 7.65 13.40 9.76
N GLU A 32 7.47 12.28 9.05
CA GLU A 32 8.23 12.00 7.83
C GLU A 32 8.19 13.27 6.97
N PRO A 33 9.33 13.71 6.40
CA PRO A 33 9.31 14.78 5.43
C PRO A 33 8.36 14.35 4.31
N VAL A 34 7.40 15.24 4.02
CA VAL A 34 6.41 15.16 2.93
C VAL A 34 6.86 14.16 1.87
N SER A 35 6.30 12.95 1.91
CA SER A 35 6.58 11.93 0.91
C SER A 35 6.31 12.57 -0.44
N ALA A 36 7.36 12.80 -1.22
CA ALA A 36 7.26 13.44 -2.52
C ALA A 36 6.18 12.74 -3.35
N VAL A 37 5.35 13.53 -4.02
CA VAL A 37 4.35 13.02 -4.97
C VAL A 37 5.05 12.05 -5.91
N PRO A 38 4.58 10.79 -6.07
CA PRO A 38 5.19 9.84 -6.99
C PRO A 38 5.37 10.47 -8.37
N GLN A 39 6.53 10.26 -9.00
CA GLN A 39 6.90 10.93 -10.25
C GLN A 39 5.80 10.82 -11.30
N HIS A 40 5.21 9.64 -11.44
CA HIS A 40 4.10 9.41 -12.37
C HIS A 40 2.89 10.32 -12.09
N LEU A 41 2.47 10.46 -10.84
CA LEU A 41 1.38 11.36 -10.47
C LEU A 41 1.79 12.83 -10.65
N SER A 42 3.06 13.16 -10.45
CA SER A 42 3.61 14.49 -10.77
C SER A 42 3.54 14.78 -12.27
N ASP A 43 3.86 13.82 -13.13
CA ASP A 43 3.83 13.97 -14.59
C ASP A 43 2.39 14.14 -15.09
N LEU A 44 1.43 13.38 -14.53
CA LEU A 44 0.00 13.53 -14.82
C LEU A 44 -0.52 14.91 -14.37
N ARG A 45 -0.14 15.36 -13.17
CA ARG A 45 -0.53 16.70 -12.65
C ARG A 45 0.08 17.84 -13.47
N GLY A 46 1.31 17.64 -13.95
CA GLY A 46 2.04 18.59 -14.80
C GLY A 46 1.60 18.59 -16.25
N PHE A 47 0.74 17.66 -16.69
CA PHE A 47 0.31 17.59 -18.07
C PHE A 47 -0.46 18.85 -18.49
N ARG A 48 -0.01 19.47 -19.59
CA ARG A 48 -0.69 20.58 -20.26
C ARG A 48 -0.70 20.29 -21.75
N GLY A 49 -1.86 20.33 -22.37
CA GLY A 49 -2.01 19.95 -23.76
C GLY A 49 -3.36 19.34 -24.10
N ARG A 50 -3.38 18.57 -25.19
CA ARG A 50 -4.56 17.93 -25.77
C ARG A 50 -4.37 16.41 -25.80
N VAL A 51 -5.41 15.67 -25.43
CA VAL A 51 -5.51 14.22 -25.63
C VAL A 51 -6.75 13.95 -26.47
N SER A 52 -6.55 13.46 -27.69
CA SER A 52 -7.66 13.02 -28.56
C SER A 52 -7.71 11.49 -28.57
N TYR A 53 -8.91 10.92 -28.56
CA TYR A 53 -9.08 9.47 -28.48
C TYR A 53 -10.27 8.95 -29.27
N VAL A 54 -10.24 7.64 -29.57
CA VAL A 54 -11.38 6.90 -30.12
C VAL A 54 -11.67 5.73 -29.20
N GLY A 55 -12.82 5.78 -28.53
CA GLY A 55 -13.24 4.79 -27.55
C GLY A 55 -14.48 4.04 -27.99
N ARG A 56 -14.64 2.83 -27.45
CA ARG A 56 -15.86 2.02 -27.56
C ARG A 56 -16.33 1.60 -26.18
N ARG A 57 -17.62 1.79 -25.90
CA ARG A 57 -18.29 1.25 -24.72
C ARG A 57 -18.91 -0.10 -25.05
N PHE A 58 -18.71 -1.07 -24.18
CA PHE A 58 -19.39 -2.36 -24.16
C PHE A 58 -20.31 -2.37 -22.94
N ALA A 59 -21.62 -2.23 -23.18
CA ALA A 59 -22.64 -2.25 -22.15
C ALA A 59 -23.76 -3.24 -22.52
N PRO A 60 -24.57 -3.70 -21.56
CA PRO A 60 -25.69 -4.62 -21.82
C PRO A 60 -26.70 -4.10 -22.87
N HIS A 61 -26.77 -2.78 -23.04
CA HIS A 61 -27.74 -2.11 -23.90
C HIS A 61 -27.20 -1.73 -25.30
N GLY A 62 -25.93 -2.03 -25.59
CA GLY A 62 -25.34 -1.78 -26.91
C GLY A 62 -23.85 -1.47 -26.87
N THR A 63 -23.29 -1.32 -28.07
CA THR A 63 -21.92 -0.81 -28.27
C THR A 63 -21.97 0.56 -28.89
N ASP A 64 -21.42 1.55 -28.20
CA ASP A 64 -21.31 2.92 -28.68
C ASP A 64 -19.85 3.25 -28.96
N VAL A 65 -19.58 3.90 -30.09
CA VAL A 65 -18.26 4.43 -30.43
C VAL A 65 -18.29 5.94 -30.25
N ALA A 66 -17.25 6.48 -29.62
CA ALA A 66 -17.11 7.90 -29.40
C ALA A 66 -15.72 8.39 -29.79
N THR A 67 -15.68 9.59 -30.34
CA THR A 67 -14.45 10.36 -30.52
C THR A 67 -14.43 11.47 -29.51
N GLY A 68 -13.38 11.53 -28.69
CA GLY A 68 -13.28 12.57 -27.67
C GLY A 68 -11.97 13.33 -27.71
N THR A 69 -11.99 14.52 -27.12
CA THR A 69 -10.85 15.41 -26.95
C THR A 69 -10.89 16.00 -25.56
N LEU A 70 -9.88 15.70 -24.76
CA LEU A 70 -9.54 16.44 -23.54
C LEU A 70 -8.56 17.56 -23.89
N VAL A 71 -8.83 18.76 -23.41
CA VAL A 71 -7.88 19.88 -23.39
C VAL A 71 -7.63 20.24 -21.93
N ALA A 72 -6.37 20.18 -21.50
CA ALA A 72 -5.93 20.58 -20.17
C ALA A 72 -4.99 21.79 -20.29
N ALA A 73 -5.44 22.95 -19.77
CA ALA A 73 -4.71 24.21 -19.85
C ALA A 73 -4.81 24.94 -18.50
N ASP A 74 -3.67 25.39 -17.95
CA ASP A 74 -3.57 26.29 -16.79
C ASP A 74 -4.68 26.17 -15.72
N ARG A 75 -4.71 25.01 -15.05
CA ARG A 75 -5.67 24.67 -13.98
C ARG A 75 -7.15 24.62 -14.40
N CYS A 76 -7.42 24.53 -15.69
CA CYS A 76 -8.73 24.23 -16.24
C CYS A 76 -8.64 23.04 -17.21
N TRP A 77 -9.75 22.33 -17.37
CA TRP A 77 -9.87 21.25 -18.33
C TRP A 77 -11.23 21.31 -19.02
N ALA A 78 -11.27 20.89 -20.28
CA ALA A 78 -12.51 20.73 -21.02
C ALA A 78 -12.45 19.42 -21.80
N LEU A 79 -13.54 18.69 -21.79
CA LEU A 79 -13.72 17.45 -22.52
C LEU A 79 -14.88 17.61 -23.49
N ASP A 80 -14.62 17.39 -24.76
CA ASP A 80 -15.64 17.24 -25.79
C ASP A 80 -15.63 15.80 -26.29
N GLU A 81 -16.73 15.08 -26.12
CA GLU A 81 -16.92 13.72 -26.62
C GLU A 81 -18.12 13.68 -27.56
N SER A 82 -17.95 13.08 -28.73
CA SER A 82 -18.98 13.00 -29.78
C SER A 82 -19.27 11.55 -30.13
N HIS A 83 -20.56 11.24 -30.21
CA HIS A 83 -21.14 9.97 -30.60
C HIS A 83 -22.03 10.20 -31.82
N ASP A 84 -22.49 9.14 -32.46
CA ASP A 84 -23.39 9.23 -33.62
C ASP A 84 -24.70 10.00 -33.34
N ARG A 85 -25.16 10.00 -32.09
CA ARG A 85 -26.48 10.54 -31.69
C ARG A 85 -26.43 11.69 -30.70
N LEU A 86 -25.32 11.85 -29.99
CA LEU A 86 -25.17 12.83 -28.92
C LEU A 86 -23.75 13.37 -28.87
N SER A 87 -23.60 14.56 -28.31
CA SER A 87 -22.32 15.16 -27.96
C SER A 87 -22.34 15.53 -26.49
N LEU A 88 -21.27 15.17 -25.78
CA LEU A 88 -21.04 15.49 -24.38
C LEU A 88 -19.94 16.56 -24.31
N HIS A 89 -20.21 17.61 -23.54
CA HIS A 89 -19.22 18.59 -23.13
C HIS A 89 -19.10 18.55 -21.61
N ALA A 90 -17.89 18.50 -21.06
CA ALA A 90 -17.66 18.52 -19.61
C ALA A 90 -16.45 19.38 -19.24
N GLY A 91 -16.50 19.98 -18.06
CA GLY A 91 -15.43 20.77 -17.47
C GLY A 91 -15.47 20.73 -15.95
N PRO A 92 -14.78 21.65 -15.26
CA PRO A 92 -14.67 21.65 -13.80
C PRO A 92 -15.99 21.93 -13.09
N ASP A 93 -16.88 22.69 -13.74
CA ASP A 93 -18.16 23.14 -13.20
C ASP A 93 -19.34 22.25 -13.62
N GLY A 94 -19.07 21.05 -14.14
CA GLY A 94 -20.05 20.12 -14.69
C GLY A 94 -20.05 20.11 -16.21
N GLY A 95 -21.19 19.79 -16.82
CA GLY A 95 -21.26 19.64 -18.28
C GLY A 95 -22.66 19.56 -18.86
N THR A 96 -22.70 19.36 -20.17
CA THR A 96 -23.93 19.29 -20.95
C THR A 96 -23.89 18.14 -21.93
N LEU A 97 -24.99 17.41 -22.02
CA LEU A 97 -25.25 16.39 -23.02
C LEU A 97 -26.25 16.93 -24.03
N ARG A 98 -25.88 16.96 -25.30
CA ARG A 98 -26.69 17.49 -26.40
C ARG A 98 -27.02 16.39 -27.39
N SER A 99 -28.31 16.23 -27.70
CA SER A 99 -28.81 15.31 -28.73
C SER A 99 -29.82 16.06 -29.59
N ARG A 100 -29.47 16.38 -30.84
CA ARG A 100 -30.24 17.10 -31.89
C ARG A 100 -31.11 18.29 -31.42
N GLU A 101 -32.15 18.03 -30.63
CA GLU A 101 -33.14 19.01 -30.16
C GLU A 101 -33.15 19.20 -28.63
N VAL A 102 -32.47 18.32 -27.87
CA VAL A 102 -32.49 18.30 -26.40
C VAL A 102 -31.10 18.54 -25.85
N SER A 103 -31.03 19.36 -24.80
CA SER A 103 -29.82 19.56 -23.99
C SER A 103 -30.15 19.24 -22.54
N ALA A 104 -29.33 18.41 -21.90
CA ALA A 104 -29.43 18.09 -20.47
C ALA A 104 -28.12 18.49 -19.78
N GLY A 105 -28.22 19.20 -18.66
CA GLY A 105 -27.06 19.51 -17.82
C GLY A 105 -26.77 18.39 -16.83
N PHE A 106 -25.51 18.25 -16.44
CA PHE A 106 -25.09 17.35 -15.37
C PHE A 106 -23.99 18.02 -14.54
N ASP A 107 -23.98 17.73 -13.24
CA ASP A 107 -22.98 18.29 -12.32
C ASP A 107 -21.63 17.57 -12.41
N ASP A 108 -21.64 16.30 -12.82
CA ASP A 108 -20.46 15.45 -12.83
C ASP A 108 -20.46 14.49 -14.03
N ALA A 109 -19.43 14.60 -14.86
CA ALA A 109 -19.27 13.81 -16.07
C ALA A 109 -19.07 12.32 -15.76
N LEU A 110 -18.45 11.97 -14.63
CA LEU A 110 -18.19 10.56 -14.28
C LEU A 110 -19.49 9.79 -13.98
N GLN A 111 -20.56 10.50 -13.59
CA GLN A 111 -21.88 9.93 -13.34
C GLN A 111 -22.68 9.67 -14.62
N THR A 112 -22.28 10.25 -15.75
CA THR A 112 -23.01 10.08 -17.02
C THR A 112 -22.77 8.68 -17.59
N ASP A 113 -23.83 8.06 -18.12
CA ASP A 113 -23.72 6.74 -18.73
C ASP A 113 -23.11 6.81 -20.13
N GLU A 114 -23.15 7.99 -20.73
CA GLU A 114 -22.72 8.24 -22.09
C GLU A 114 -21.22 8.44 -22.21
N LEU A 115 -20.51 8.80 -21.14
CA LEU A 115 -19.06 8.98 -21.15
C LEU A 115 -18.30 7.68 -21.43
N VAL A 116 -17.56 7.65 -22.54
CA VAL A 116 -16.78 6.48 -23.00
C VAL A 116 -15.36 6.47 -22.44
N ASN A 117 -14.79 7.63 -22.13
CA ASN A 117 -13.45 7.70 -21.54
C ASN A 117 -13.43 8.41 -20.18
N PRO A 118 -13.81 7.71 -19.09
CA PRO A 118 -13.70 8.24 -17.73
C PRO A 118 -12.29 8.71 -17.36
N TRP A 119 -11.24 8.07 -17.90
CA TRP A 119 -9.86 8.47 -17.64
C TRP A 119 -9.54 9.88 -18.13
N ALA A 120 -10.18 10.35 -19.21
CA ALA A 120 -9.98 11.71 -19.71
C ALA A 120 -10.45 12.77 -18.69
N VAL A 121 -11.61 12.55 -18.05
CA VAL A 121 -12.11 13.41 -16.97
C VAL A 121 -11.17 13.38 -15.77
N ILE A 122 -10.72 12.19 -15.39
CA ILE A 122 -9.81 11.97 -14.26
C ILE A 122 -8.47 12.68 -14.48
N LEU A 123 -7.91 12.58 -15.69
CA LEU A 123 -6.72 13.31 -16.09
C LEU A 123 -6.96 14.83 -16.02
N GLY A 124 -8.12 15.30 -16.50
CA GLY A 124 -8.53 16.69 -16.37
C GLY A 124 -8.51 17.18 -14.91
N LYS A 125 -9.21 16.47 -14.01
CA LYS A 125 -9.22 16.75 -12.56
C LYS A 125 -7.81 16.69 -11.96
N LEU A 126 -6.99 15.70 -12.34
CA LEU A 126 -5.58 15.58 -11.91
C LEU A 126 -4.75 16.81 -12.25
N THR A 127 -4.95 17.40 -13.42
CA THR A 127 -4.17 18.57 -13.87
C THR A 127 -4.56 19.88 -13.18
N CYS A 128 -5.76 19.96 -12.60
CA CYS A 128 -6.36 21.21 -12.13
C CYS A 128 -6.47 21.31 -10.60
N GLU A 129 -6.70 20.19 -9.93
CA GLU A 129 -7.03 20.18 -8.51
C GLU A 129 -5.80 19.94 -7.61
N SER A 130 -5.93 20.34 -6.34
CA SER A 130 -4.99 19.92 -5.31
C SER A 130 -5.28 18.49 -4.89
N TRP A 131 -4.25 17.65 -4.91
CA TRP A 131 -4.35 16.25 -4.50
C TRP A 131 -3.55 16.04 -3.21
N GLU A 132 -4.20 15.45 -2.23
CA GLU A 132 -3.66 15.14 -0.92
C GLU A 132 -3.52 13.63 -0.75
N ARG A 133 -2.46 13.21 -0.08
CA ARG A 133 -2.25 11.80 0.23
C ARG A 133 -3.25 11.38 1.31
N THR A 134 -3.95 10.28 1.09
CA THR A 134 -4.87 9.72 2.10
C THR A 134 -4.13 8.87 3.13
N ALA A 135 -4.80 8.54 4.23
CA ALA A 135 -4.30 7.57 5.22
C ALA A 135 -4.15 6.14 4.64
N LEU A 136 -4.82 5.85 3.51
CA LEU A 136 -4.67 4.59 2.79
C LEU A 136 -3.38 4.64 1.96
N ALA A 137 -2.48 3.69 2.17
CA ALA A 137 -1.23 3.60 1.42
C ALA A 137 -1.51 3.50 -0.09
N GLY A 138 -0.89 4.37 -0.89
CA GLY A 138 -1.03 4.37 -2.34
C GLY A 138 -2.29 5.08 -2.88
N ALA A 139 -3.11 5.70 -2.04
CA ALA A 139 -4.29 6.45 -2.48
C ALA A 139 -4.13 7.96 -2.27
N TRP A 140 -4.52 8.72 -3.30
CA TRP A 140 -4.56 10.17 -3.32
C TRP A 140 -5.99 10.64 -3.45
N ARG A 141 -6.32 11.76 -2.83
CA ARG A 141 -7.67 12.33 -2.81
C ARG A 141 -7.63 13.78 -3.27
N SER A 142 -8.56 14.14 -4.15
CA SER A 142 -8.82 15.52 -4.56
C SER A 142 -9.72 16.25 -3.57
N ALA A 143 -9.84 17.57 -3.75
CA ALA A 143 -10.70 18.42 -2.91
C ALA A 143 -12.19 18.02 -3.02
N ASP A 144 -12.66 17.62 -4.20
CA ASP A 144 -14.03 17.17 -4.45
C ASP A 144 -14.36 15.78 -3.87
N GLY A 145 -13.35 15.07 -3.37
CA GLY A 145 -13.51 13.76 -2.74
C GLY A 145 -13.18 12.56 -3.62
N MET A 146 -12.90 12.77 -4.91
CA MET A 146 -12.42 11.72 -5.80
C MET A 146 -11.10 11.13 -5.28
N ARG A 147 -10.94 9.81 -5.42
CA ARG A 147 -9.74 9.08 -5.01
C ARG A 147 -9.11 8.41 -6.20
N VAL A 148 -7.78 8.44 -6.25
CA VAL A 148 -6.96 7.74 -7.23
C VAL A 148 -6.06 6.76 -6.50
N TYR A 149 -6.05 5.52 -6.96
CA TYR A 149 -5.28 4.43 -6.39
C TYR A 149 -4.09 4.12 -7.30
N LEU A 150 -2.90 4.05 -6.71
CA LEU A 150 -1.68 3.63 -7.39
C LEU A 150 -1.42 2.14 -7.16
N ASP A 151 -0.67 1.52 -8.06
CA ASP A 151 -0.14 0.18 -7.86
C ASP A 151 0.82 0.09 -6.65
N ALA A 152 1.21 -1.13 -6.28
CA ALA A 152 2.12 -1.37 -5.16
C ALA A 152 3.46 -0.62 -5.32
N ASP A 153 3.94 -0.53 -6.57
CA ASP A 153 5.20 0.13 -6.94
C ASP A 153 5.07 1.65 -7.06
N ARG A 154 3.85 2.20 -6.98
CA ARG A 154 3.49 3.62 -7.14
C ARG A 154 3.91 4.22 -8.48
N THR A 155 3.95 3.39 -9.51
CA THR A 155 4.36 3.74 -10.86
C THR A 155 3.17 3.95 -11.79
N HIS A 156 2.01 3.38 -11.47
CA HIS A 156 0.81 3.49 -12.31
C HIS A 156 -0.42 3.80 -11.47
N VAL A 157 -1.38 4.52 -12.06
CA VAL A 157 -2.74 4.54 -11.53
C VAL A 157 -3.40 3.20 -11.86
N VAL A 158 -3.98 2.50 -10.88
CA VAL A 158 -4.69 1.22 -11.11
C VAL A 158 -6.19 1.36 -11.06
N GLY A 159 -6.67 2.42 -10.41
CA GLY A 159 -8.08 2.70 -10.32
C GLY A 159 -8.38 4.07 -9.76
N ALA A 160 -9.65 4.41 -9.80
CA ALA A 160 -10.18 5.62 -9.20
C ALA A 160 -11.55 5.33 -8.57
N SER A 161 -11.95 6.09 -7.57
CA SER A 161 -13.30 6.04 -7.01
C SER A 161 -13.84 7.43 -6.73
N GLU A 162 -15.15 7.57 -6.88
CA GLU A 162 -15.89 8.78 -6.61
C GLU A 162 -16.96 8.48 -5.56
N PRO A 163 -16.58 8.49 -4.27
CA PRO A 163 -17.46 8.09 -3.18
C PRO A 163 -18.52 9.14 -2.83
N SER A 164 -18.41 10.36 -3.38
CA SER A 164 -19.34 11.47 -3.15
C SER A 164 -20.63 11.36 -3.98
N GLY A 165 -20.64 10.53 -5.03
CA GLY A 165 -21.80 10.32 -5.89
C GLY A 165 -22.82 9.32 -5.33
N PRO A 166 -24.09 9.39 -5.78
CA PRO A 166 -25.16 8.50 -5.32
C PRO A 166 -24.97 7.03 -5.73
N ALA A 167 -24.09 6.75 -6.69
CA ALA A 167 -23.93 5.43 -7.31
C ALA A 167 -22.64 4.67 -6.91
N ASP A 168 -21.87 5.19 -5.94
CA ASP A 168 -20.55 4.67 -5.51
C ASP A 168 -19.72 4.16 -6.71
N LEU A 169 -19.34 5.10 -7.57
CA LEU A 169 -18.64 4.78 -8.81
C LEU A 169 -17.18 4.49 -8.53
N SER A 170 -16.68 3.43 -9.15
CA SER A 170 -15.27 3.09 -9.16
C SER A 170 -14.84 2.69 -10.57
N PHE A 171 -13.58 2.92 -10.89
CA PHE A 171 -12.99 2.63 -12.19
C PHE A 171 -11.72 1.82 -11.98
N THR A 172 -11.53 0.78 -12.77
CA THR A 172 -10.26 0.07 -12.87
C THR A 172 -9.67 0.28 -14.26
N PHE A 173 -8.35 0.39 -14.31
CA PHE A 173 -7.62 0.72 -15.52
C PHE A 173 -6.64 -0.39 -15.86
N GLY A 174 -6.53 -0.72 -17.14
CA GLY A 174 -5.63 -1.75 -17.63
C GLY A 174 -5.19 -1.49 -19.06
N ASP A 175 -4.33 -2.37 -19.55
CA ASP A 175 -3.77 -2.33 -20.91
C ASP A 175 -3.14 -0.95 -21.23
N TRP A 176 -2.25 -0.51 -20.35
CA TRP A 176 -1.60 0.81 -20.43
C TRP A 176 -0.76 0.98 -21.70
N LEU A 177 -0.84 2.18 -22.28
CA LEU A 177 -0.07 2.64 -23.43
C LEU A 177 0.67 3.91 -23.04
N GLU A 178 1.97 3.97 -23.33
CA GLU A 178 2.74 5.20 -23.23
C GLU A 178 2.71 5.98 -24.55
N GLN A 179 2.30 7.25 -24.48
CA GLN A 179 2.30 8.15 -25.64
C GLN A 179 2.79 9.54 -25.24
N ASP A 180 3.85 10.02 -25.89
CA ASP A 180 4.50 11.29 -25.58
C ASP A 180 4.80 11.47 -24.07
N GLY A 181 5.27 10.40 -23.42
CA GLY A 181 5.59 10.34 -21.99
C GLY A 181 4.37 10.41 -21.07
N LEU A 182 3.16 10.18 -21.59
CA LEU A 182 1.92 10.10 -20.83
C LEU A 182 1.40 8.67 -20.88
N GLN A 183 1.17 8.05 -19.71
CA GLN A 183 0.55 6.72 -19.64
C GLN A 183 -0.98 6.87 -19.75
N LEU A 184 -1.57 6.11 -20.65
CA LEU A 184 -2.99 6.15 -20.99
C LEU A 184 -3.57 4.73 -21.00
N PRO A 185 -4.67 4.45 -20.30
CA PRO A 185 -5.25 3.11 -20.25
C PRO A 185 -6.02 2.83 -21.54
N ARG A 186 -5.83 1.66 -22.12
CA ARG A 186 -6.65 1.19 -23.26
C ARG A 186 -7.89 0.44 -22.81
N ARG A 187 -7.92 -0.08 -21.59
CA ARG A 187 -9.07 -0.76 -21.02
C ARG A 187 -9.50 -0.11 -19.72
N ILE A 188 -10.78 0.24 -19.64
CA ILE A 188 -11.38 0.85 -18.46
C ILE A 188 -12.60 0.02 -18.08
N VAL A 189 -12.73 -0.37 -16.81
CA VAL A 189 -13.95 -1.01 -16.31
C VAL A 189 -14.59 -0.09 -15.28
N ARG A 190 -15.83 0.31 -15.52
CA ARG A 190 -16.64 1.03 -14.54
C ARG A 190 -17.38 0.03 -13.67
N LEU A 191 -17.25 0.25 -12.37
CA LEU A 191 -17.96 -0.42 -11.31
C LEU A 191 -18.99 0.54 -10.74
N ARG A 192 -20.22 0.06 -10.55
CA ARG A 192 -21.31 0.79 -9.88
C ARG A 192 -21.74 -0.04 -8.67
N ASN A 193 -21.64 0.52 -7.47
CA ASN A 193 -21.87 -0.22 -6.22
C ASN A 193 -21.02 -1.51 -6.13
N GLY A 194 -19.79 -1.48 -6.62
CA GLY A 194 -18.87 -2.62 -6.62
C GLY A 194 -19.08 -3.69 -7.71
N PHE A 195 -20.11 -3.55 -8.57
CA PHE A 195 -20.38 -4.49 -9.67
C PHE A 195 -19.96 -3.90 -11.01
N ALA A 196 -19.41 -4.73 -11.90
CA ALA A 196 -19.07 -4.32 -13.27
C ALA A 196 -20.33 -3.88 -14.03
N ASP A 197 -20.34 -2.62 -14.43
CA ASP A 197 -21.46 -1.95 -15.09
C ASP A 197 -21.18 -1.77 -16.58
N ALA A 198 -20.00 -1.26 -16.93
CA ALA A 198 -19.58 -1.05 -18.31
C ALA A 198 -18.07 -1.29 -18.47
N THR A 199 -17.67 -1.79 -19.64
CA THR A 199 -16.27 -1.89 -20.04
C THR A 199 -16.04 -0.98 -21.25
N TYR A 200 -14.93 -0.26 -21.25
CA TYR A 200 -14.53 0.64 -22.32
C TYR A 200 -13.20 0.20 -22.90
N GLU A 201 -13.08 0.27 -24.21
CA GLU A 201 -11.85 0.01 -24.94
C GLU A 201 -11.47 1.25 -25.74
N ILE A 202 -10.29 1.80 -25.46
CA ILE A 202 -9.74 2.95 -26.18
C ILE A 202 -8.75 2.45 -27.23
N SER A 203 -9.18 2.56 -28.49
CA SER A 203 -8.47 2.03 -29.65
C SER A 203 -7.32 2.92 -30.10
N LYS A 204 -7.43 4.24 -29.88
CA LYS A 204 -6.48 5.24 -30.34
C LYS A 204 -6.35 6.36 -29.33
N TYR A 205 -5.12 6.80 -29.12
CA TYR A 205 -4.78 8.04 -28.45
C TYR A 205 -3.90 8.90 -29.36
N VAL A 206 -4.04 10.22 -29.25
CA VAL A 206 -3.17 11.23 -29.84
C VAL A 206 -2.93 12.29 -28.78
N VAL A 207 -1.69 12.38 -28.29
CA VAL A 207 -1.29 13.37 -27.29
C VAL A 207 -0.59 14.52 -28.00
N THR A 208 -0.82 15.74 -27.52
CA THR A 208 -0.10 16.93 -27.98
C THR A 208 0.15 17.79 -26.77
N ARG A 209 1.42 17.88 -26.34
CA ARG A 209 1.79 18.73 -25.20
C ARG A 209 1.86 20.18 -25.62
N ALA A 210 1.36 21.08 -24.78
CA ALA A 210 1.60 22.51 -24.95
C ALA A 210 3.09 22.77 -24.78
N ILE A 211 3.74 23.34 -25.80
CA ILE A 211 5.11 23.83 -25.68
C ILE A 211 5.01 25.06 -24.77
N ALA A 212 5.57 24.96 -23.57
CA ALA A 212 5.68 26.11 -22.70
C ALA A 212 6.40 27.24 -23.46
N ALA A 213 5.78 28.42 -23.55
CA ALA A 213 6.52 29.62 -23.93
C ALA A 213 7.71 29.72 -22.97
N PRO A 214 8.96 29.93 -23.46
CA PRO A 214 10.12 29.96 -22.60
C PRO A 214 9.91 31.04 -21.55
N SER A 215 9.77 30.63 -20.29
CA SER A 215 9.74 31.53 -19.15
C SER A 215 11.05 32.29 -19.14
N ARG A 216 10.99 33.60 -19.40
CA ARG A 216 12.08 34.56 -19.14
C ARG A 216 12.28 34.65 -17.61
N ASP A 217 12.92 33.64 -17.05
CA ASP A 217 13.57 33.68 -15.74
C ASP A 217 14.82 32.81 -15.83
N VAL A 218 15.74 33.26 -16.71
CA VAL A 218 17.16 32.90 -16.58
C VAL A 218 17.67 33.69 -15.39
N VAL A 219 17.49 33.13 -14.19
CA VAL A 219 18.28 33.54 -13.02
C VAL A 219 19.71 33.10 -13.30
N MET A 220 20.57 34.07 -13.61
CA MET A 220 22.02 33.84 -13.63
C MET A 220 22.46 33.22 -12.29
N PRO A 221 23.34 32.22 -12.28
CA PRO A 221 23.93 31.77 -11.03
C PRO A 221 24.81 32.90 -10.47
N ALA A 222 24.38 33.44 -9.33
CA ALA A 222 25.17 34.39 -8.55
C ALA A 222 26.41 33.66 -8.00
N VAL A 223 27.58 34.07 -8.49
CA VAL A 223 28.87 33.81 -7.84
C VAL A 223 28.89 34.64 -6.56
N VAL A 224 28.71 34.00 -5.40
CA VAL A 224 29.01 34.58 -4.09
C VAL A 224 29.78 33.55 -3.29
N GLY A 225 31.09 33.75 -3.17
CA GLY A 225 31.90 33.12 -2.15
C GLY A 225 31.61 33.74 -0.80
N SER A 226 31.45 32.91 0.23
CA SER A 226 31.68 33.26 1.63
C SER A 226 31.79 31.98 2.50
N PRO A 227 32.53 32.04 3.62
CA PRO A 227 33.14 30.89 4.26
C PRO A 227 32.16 30.10 5.15
N LEU A 228 32.39 28.79 5.26
CA LEU A 228 31.68 27.90 6.18
C LEU A 228 31.94 28.29 7.65
N PRO A 229 30.94 28.21 8.54
CA PRO A 229 31.18 28.00 9.95
C PRO A 229 31.29 26.49 10.27
N ASP A 230 32.20 26.17 11.19
CA ASP A 230 32.45 24.84 11.72
C ASP A 230 31.17 24.17 12.24
N ALA A 231 30.74 23.10 11.56
CA ALA A 231 29.72 22.20 12.06
C ALA A 231 30.39 21.13 12.93
N SER A 232 30.29 21.35 14.23
CA SER A 232 30.68 20.41 15.28
C SER A 232 29.94 19.08 15.10
N ALA A 233 30.70 17.99 15.12
CA ALA A 233 30.21 16.63 15.00
C ALA A 233 29.26 16.26 16.15
N THR A 234 27.98 16.03 15.83
CA THR A 234 27.08 15.22 16.66
C THR A 234 27.17 13.76 16.21
N SER A 235 27.68 12.91 17.10
CA SER A 235 27.88 11.47 16.93
C SER A 235 26.55 10.69 16.80
N PRO A 236 26.52 9.58 16.03
CA PRO A 236 25.33 8.74 15.91
C PRO A 236 25.42 7.54 16.87
N ASP A 237 25.10 7.74 18.16
CA ASP A 237 25.01 6.63 19.13
C ASP A 237 23.55 6.17 19.39
N LEU A 238 22.59 6.69 18.63
CA LEU A 238 21.15 6.40 18.80
C LEU A 238 20.66 5.12 18.09
N GLN A 239 21.46 4.48 17.23
CA GLN A 239 20.99 3.34 16.43
C GLN A 239 21.02 1.98 17.15
N ALA A 240 21.81 1.81 18.21
CA ALA A 240 21.90 0.53 18.94
C ALA A 240 20.73 0.30 19.93
N GLY A 241 20.10 1.37 20.42
CA GLY A 241 19.04 1.30 21.44
C GLY A 241 17.65 0.97 20.90
N VAL A 242 17.34 1.40 19.67
CA VAL A 242 16.00 1.27 19.07
C VAL A 242 15.70 -0.19 18.67
N GLY A 243 16.71 -0.93 18.21
CA GLY A 243 16.55 -2.33 17.83
C GLY A 243 16.15 -3.24 19.00
N ARG A 244 16.78 -3.08 20.17
CA ARG A 244 16.47 -3.94 21.34
C ARG A 244 15.09 -3.68 21.92
N ARG A 245 14.62 -2.43 21.91
CA ARG A 245 13.30 -2.06 22.42
C ARG A 245 12.18 -2.62 21.54
N LEU A 246 12.35 -2.60 20.22
CA LEU A 246 11.41 -3.19 19.26
C LEU A 246 11.25 -4.71 19.44
N TRP A 247 12.36 -5.44 19.62
CA TRP A 247 12.31 -6.89 19.86
C TRP A 247 11.61 -7.25 21.17
N ALA A 248 11.84 -6.49 22.24
CA ALA A 248 11.17 -6.70 23.52
C ALA A 248 9.64 -6.51 23.40
N THR A 249 9.19 -5.48 22.69
CA THR A 249 7.74 -5.25 22.46
C THR A 249 7.09 -6.38 21.67
N LEU A 250 7.78 -6.93 20.66
CA LEU A 250 7.24 -8.03 19.86
C LEU A 250 7.08 -9.32 20.66
N ILE A 251 8.04 -9.64 21.54
CA ILE A 251 7.96 -10.82 22.41
C ILE A 251 6.80 -10.72 23.39
N VAL A 252 6.59 -9.54 23.99
CA VAL A 252 5.48 -9.31 24.92
C VAL A 252 4.13 -9.44 24.20
N LEU A 253 4.00 -8.88 23.00
CA LEU A 253 2.77 -8.94 22.21
C LEU A 253 2.43 -10.37 21.78
N ALA A 254 3.43 -11.15 21.39
CA ALA A 254 3.28 -12.57 21.08
C ALA A 254 2.85 -13.38 22.32
N ALA A 255 3.46 -13.12 23.49
CA ALA A 255 3.11 -13.79 24.74
C ALA A 255 1.66 -13.49 25.18
N VAL A 256 1.21 -12.24 25.05
CA VAL A 256 -0.18 -11.83 25.33
C VAL A 256 -1.15 -12.50 24.36
N GLY A 257 -0.83 -12.53 23.07
CA GLY A 257 -1.63 -13.24 22.06
C GLY A 257 -1.76 -14.73 22.37
N PHE A 258 -0.67 -15.38 22.76
CA PHE A 258 -0.67 -16.79 23.14
C PHE A 258 -1.51 -17.06 24.41
N GLY A 259 -1.39 -16.19 25.42
CA GLY A 259 -2.20 -16.25 26.64
C GLY A 259 -3.69 -16.10 26.37
N ALA A 260 -4.08 -15.17 25.48
CA ALA A 260 -5.47 -14.98 25.08
C ALA A 260 -6.04 -16.20 24.33
N ILE A 261 -5.25 -16.80 23.42
CA ILE A 261 -5.65 -18.02 22.69
C ILE A 261 -5.80 -19.21 23.65
N ALA A 262 -4.86 -19.39 24.58
CA ALA A 262 -4.92 -20.46 25.57
C ALA A 262 -6.15 -20.30 26.50
N TRP A 263 -6.48 -19.07 26.88
CA TRP A 263 -7.65 -18.76 27.70
C TRP A 263 -8.97 -19.01 26.96
N LEU A 264 -9.07 -18.60 25.69
CA LEU A 264 -10.25 -18.83 24.84
C LEU A 264 -10.45 -20.31 24.49
N ARG A 265 -9.37 -21.12 24.49
CA ARG A 265 -9.41 -22.56 24.22
C ARG A 265 -9.44 -23.41 25.50
N ARG A 266 -9.71 -22.80 26.67
CA ARG A 266 -9.69 -23.47 27.98
C ARG A 266 -10.53 -24.75 28.02
N GLU A 267 -11.70 -24.78 27.39
CA GLU A 267 -12.56 -25.97 27.40
C GLU A 267 -11.98 -27.14 26.60
N LEU A 268 -11.38 -26.88 25.43
CA LEU A 268 -10.68 -27.91 24.64
C LEU A 268 -9.40 -28.40 25.33
N LEU A 269 -8.73 -27.52 26.08
CA LEU A 269 -7.57 -27.85 26.89
C LEU A 269 -7.96 -28.73 28.08
N VAL A 270 -9.06 -28.41 28.77
CA VAL A 270 -9.64 -29.21 29.85
C VAL A 270 -10.14 -30.54 29.31
N GLU A 271 -10.79 -30.57 28.14
CA GLU A 271 -11.23 -31.81 27.50
C GLU A 271 -10.04 -32.72 27.12
N ARG A 272 -8.96 -32.16 26.55
CA ARG A 272 -7.73 -32.91 26.25
C ARG A 272 -7.00 -33.37 27.52
N LEU A 273 -6.98 -32.56 28.57
CA LEU A 273 -6.42 -32.96 29.87
C LEU A 273 -7.25 -34.08 30.50
N CYS A 274 -8.58 -33.97 30.50
CA CYS A 274 -9.47 -34.99 31.03
C CYS A 274 -9.40 -36.29 30.23
N ARG A 275 -9.23 -36.24 28.90
CA ARG A 275 -8.99 -37.43 28.05
C ARG A 275 -7.64 -38.09 28.34
N ARG A 276 -6.60 -37.32 28.69
CA ARG A 276 -5.29 -37.87 29.07
C ARG A 276 -5.25 -38.43 30.49
N LEU A 277 -6.12 -37.96 31.38
CA LEU A 277 -6.11 -38.32 32.81
C LEU A 277 -7.15 -39.40 33.20
N SER A 278 -8.07 -39.82 32.31
CA SER A 278 -9.01 -40.90 32.61
C SER A 278 -8.58 -42.24 32.00
N ALA A 279 -8.23 -43.21 32.83
CA ALA A 279 -7.72 -44.53 32.43
C ALA A 279 -8.75 -45.46 31.73
N ASP A 280 -10.03 -45.10 31.67
CA ASP A 280 -11.04 -45.77 30.85
C ASP A 280 -12.07 -44.74 30.30
N PRO A 281 -12.20 -44.56 28.97
CA PRO A 281 -13.18 -43.65 28.38
C PRO A 281 -14.65 -44.05 28.65
N ARG A 282 -14.90 -45.27 29.14
CA ARG A 282 -16.22 -45.76 29.52
C ARG A 282 -16.60 -45.48 30.96
N GLY A 283 -15.72 -44.91 31.80
CA GLY A 283 -15.97 -44.70 33.23
C GLY A 283 -17.35 -44.09 33.51
N TRP A 284 -18.32 -44.95 33.82
CA TRP A 284 -19.71 -44.60 34.03
C TRP A 284 -19.79 -43.89 35.38
N ARG A 285 -20.00 -42.57 35.35
CA ARG A 285 -19.75 -41.73 36.54
C ARG A 285 -20.95 -41.67 37.48
N SER A 286 -22.13 -42.00 36.97
CA SER A 286 -23.37 -41.90 37.74
C SER A 286 -24.50 -42.70 37.10
N GLN A 287 -25.31 -43.32 37.96
CA GLN A 287 -26.54 -44.02 37.60
C GLN A 287 -27.71 -43.06 37.88
N GLY A 288 -28.47 -42.72 36.84
CA GLY A 288 -29.70 -41.94 36.98
C GLY A 288 -30.85 -42.87 37.42
N GLU A 289 -31.75 -42.35 38.24
CA GLU A 289 -32.99 -43.04 38.62
C GLU A 289 -33.92 -43.24 37.41
N SER A 290 -34.88 -44.15 37.57
CA SER A 290 -35.71 -44.73 36.52
C SER A 290 -36.28 -43.68 35.57
N ALA A 291 -35.89 -43.76 34.30
CA ALA A 291 -36.37 -42.86 33.27
C ALA A 291 -37.45 -43.53 32.43
N PHE A 292 -38.55 -42.80 32.18
CA PHE A 292 -39.69 -43.30 31.41
C PHE A 292 -39.38 -43.29 29.90
N VAL A 293 -39.72 -44.40 29.22
CA VAL A 293 -39.61 -44.53 27.76
C VAL A 293 -41.01 -44.46 27.16
N SER A 294 -41.20 -43.58 26.17
CA SER A 294 -42.48 -43.37 25.51
C SER A 294 -42.92 -44.58 24.67
N PRO A 295 -44.21 -44.67 24.26
CA PRO A 295 -44.69 -45.73 23.36
C PRO A 295 -43.90 -45.86 22.06
N GLU A 296 -43.33 -44.75 21.58
CA GLU A 296 -42.52 -44.69 20.37
C GLU A 296 -41.08 -45.17 20.57
N GLY A 297 -40.70 -45.60 21.79
CA GLY A 297 -39.33 -46.02 22.11
C GLY A 297 -38.37 -44.87 22.42
N LEU A 298 -38.90 -43.68 22.78
CA LEU A 298 -38.09 -42.51 23.07
C LEU A 298 -37.87 -42.32 24.57
N LEU A 299 -36.60 -42.25 24.97
CA LEU A 299 -36.15 -41.88 26.31
C LEU A 299 -35.90 -40.37 26.37
N TYR A 300 -36.55 -39.67 27.30
CA TYR A 300 -36.32 -38.24 27.54
C TYR A 300 -35.36 -38.04 28.73
N LEU A 301 -34.16 -37.52 28.45
CA LEU A 301 -33.12 -37.25 29.44
C LEU A 301 -32.46 -35.91 29.16
N ASP A 302 -32.26 -35.08 30.18
CA ASP A 302 -31.65 -33.74 30.07
C ASP A 302 -32.35 -32.83 29.03
N GLY A 303 -33.68 -32.95 28.89
CA GLY A 303 -34.48 -32.20 27.92
C GLY A 303 -34.25 -32.64 26.46
N ARG A 304 -33.74 -33.85 26.23
CA ARG A 304 -33.49 -34.41 24.90
C ARG A 304 -34.08 -35.80 24.75
N SER A 305 -34.55 -36.12 23.55
CA SER A 305 -35.01 -37.46 23.21
C SER A 305 -33.88 -38.33 22.65
N TYR A 306 -33.84 -39.56 23.12
CA TYR A 306 -32.94 -40.62 22.69
C TYR A 306 -33.78 -41.80 22.22
N ASP A 307 -33.53 -42.29 21.02
CA ASP A 307 -34.21 -43.48 20.52
C ASP A 307 -33.55 -44.73 21.11
N VAL A 308 -34.25 -45.38 22.02
CA VAL A 308 -33.80 -46.60 22.71
C VAL A 308 -34.50 -47.85 22.16
N GLY A 309 -35.51 -47.67 21.30
CA GLY A 309 -36.34 -48.73 20.75
C GLY A 309 -37.54 -49.11 21.62
N SER A 310 -38.57 -49.66 20.97
CA SER A 310 -39.85 -50.04 21.57
C SER A 310 -39.75 -51.18 22.59
N SER A 311 -38.66 -51.95 22.58
CA SER A 311 -38.40 -53.02 23.54
C SER A 311 -38.29 -52.53 24.99
N PHE A 312 -38.06 -51.23 25.19
CA PHE A 312 -37.99 -50.58 26.51
C PHE A 312 -39.29 -49.91 26.95
N TYR A 313 -40.36 -49.93 26.13
CA TYR A 313 -41.64 -49.33 26.47
C TYR A 313 -42.29 -50.01 27.69
N ASN A 314 -42.82 -49.18 28.61
CA ASN A 314 -43.48 -49.60 29.86
C ASN A 314 -42.62 -50.47 30.78
N ARG A 315 -41.29 -50.28 30.77
CA ARG A 315 -40.35 -51.00 31.62
C ARG A 315 -39.61 -50.03 32.53
N VAL A 316 -39.19 -50.51 33.70
CA VAL A 316 -38.25 -49.76 34.55
C VAL A 316 -36.88 -49.85 33.89
N VAL A 317 -36.33 -48.69 33.51
CA VAL A 317 -35.07 -48.57 32.79
C VAL A 317 -34.04 -47.87 33.65
N THR A 318 -32.85 -48.48 33.74
CA THR A 318 -31.67 -47.90 34.38
C THR A 318 -30.81 -47.21 33.34
N VAL A 319 -30.48 -45.94 33.57
CA VAL A 319 -29.64 -45.14 32.67
C VAL A 319 -28.31 -44.82 33.34
N GLN A 320 -27.21 -45.32 32.79
CA GLN A 320 -25.86 -44.99 33.19
C GLN A 320 -25.29 -43.96 32.22
N HIS A 321 -24.70 -42.87 32.74
CA HIS A 321 -24.13 -41.84 31.89
C HIS A 321 -22.61 -41.73 32.05
N SER A 322 -21.97 -41.61 30.89
CA SER A 322 -20.57 -41.25 30.68
C SER A 322 -20.53 -39.81 30.11
N PRO A 323 -19.38 -39.12 30.15
CA PRO A 323 -19.21 -37.86 29.44
C PRO A 323 -19.69 -37.94 27.99
N LEU A 324 -19.42 -39.04 27.27
CA LEU A 324 -19.69 -39.17 25.83
C LEU A 324 -20.86 -40.09 25.48
N PHE A 325 -21.28 -40.97 26.39
CA PHE A 325 -22.24 -42.04 26.09
C PHE A 325 -23.32 -42.18 27.16
N LEU A 326 -24.47 -42.71 26.75
CA LEU A 326 -25.54 -43.18 27.62
C LEU A 326 -25.69 -44.69 27.42
N ARG A 327 -25.75 -45.45 28.52
CA ARG A 327 -26.10 -46.87 28.50
C ARG A 327 -27.46 -47.04 29.15
N VAL A 328 -28.37 -47.65 28.41
CA VAL A 328 -29.76 -47.85 28.77
C VAL A 328 -29.99 -49.35 28.91
N SER A 329 -30.46 -49.79 30.08
CA SER A 329 -30.67 -51.21 30.37
C SER A 329 -31.93 -51.41 31.20
N SER A 330 -32.60 -52.54 31.00
CA SER A 330 -33.77 -52.93 31.80
C SER A 330 -33.66 -54.41 32.13
N ALA A 331 -34.08 -54.83 33.32
CA ALA A 331 -33.99 -56.23 33.75
C ALA A 331 -34.76 -57.19 32.81
N ALA A 332 -35.80 -56.71 32.14
CA ALA A 332 -36.61 -57.50 31.23
C ALA A 332 -36.08 -57.52 29.79
N VAL A 333 -35.09 -56.69 29.43
CA VAL A 333 -34.49 -56.63 28.09
C VAL A 333 -33.08 -57.25 28.15
N PRO A 334 -32.79 -58.31 27.37
CA PRO A 334 -31.52 -59.04 27.50
C PRO A 334 -30.29 -58.22 27.06
N SER A 335 -30.47 -57.18 26.24
CA SER A 335 -29.40 -56.33 25.74
C SER A 335 -29.54 -54.89 26.23
N ALA A 336 -28.42 -54.31 26.66
CA ALA A 336 -28.33 -52.88 26.94
C ALA A 336 -28.04 -52.11 25.65
N VAL A 337 -28.68 -50.95 25.47
CA VAL A 337 -28.47 -50.06 24.33
C VAL A 337 -27.48 -48.96 24.75
N VAL A 338 -26.43 -48.75 23.96
CA VAL A 338 -25.47 -47.67 24.18
C VAL A 338 -25.62 -46.62 23.10
N LEU A 339 -25.91 -45.39 23.51
CA LEU A 339 -26.18 -44.25 22.63
C LEU A 339 -25.16 -43.14 22.87
N PRO A 340 -24.78 -42.37 21.84
CA PRO A 340 -23.97 -41.17 22.02
C PRO A 340 -24.77 -40.12 22.80
N ARG A 341 -24.17 -39.52 23.83
CA ARG A 341 -24.80 -38.46 24.61
C ARG A 341 -24.89 -37.21 23.76
N LYS A 342 -26.11 -36.67 23.62
CA LYS A 342 -26.31 -35.42 22.90
C LYS A 342 -25.96 -34.29 23.86
N PHE A 343 -24.85 -33.57 23.65
CA PHE A 343 -24.47 -32.39 24.47
C PHE A 343 -25.31 -31.16 24.18
N ARG A 344 -25.77 -30.47 25.23
CA ARG A 344 -26.51 -29.20 25.12
C ARG A 344 -25.67 -28.22 24.31
N SER A 345 -25.97 -28.09 23.02
CA SER A 345 -25.61 -26.90 22.26
C SER A 345 -26.36 -25.80 22.97
N GLU A 346 -25.65 -24.91 23.68
CA GLU A 346 -26.28 -23.71 24.20
C GLU A 346 -27.11 -23.09 23.07
N PRO A 347 -28.32 -22.59 23.35
CA PRO A 347 -29.13 -21.95 22.34
C PRO A 347 -28.33 -20.75 21.80
N HIS A 348 -27.64 -20.95 20.69
CA HIS A 348 -27.14 -19.88 19.85
C HIS A 348 -28.37 -19.12 19.42
N ARG A 349 -28.61 -18.02 20.13
CA ARG A 349 -29.50 -16.93 19.79
C ARG A 349 -29.36 -16.74 18.29
N LYS A 350 -30.42 -17.01 17.52
CA LYS A 350 -30.45 -16.90 16.06
C LYS A 350 -29.97 -15.52 15.65
N SER A 351 -28.66 -15.39 15.42
CA SER A 351 -28.05 -14.27 14.75
C SER A 351 -28.44 -14.41 13.30
N ARG A 352 -29.26 -13.46 12.85
CA ARG A 352 -29.69 -13.31 11.48
C ARG A 352 -28.44 -13.28 10.59
N ASN A 353 -28.46 -14.07 9.51
CA ASN A 353 -27.39 -14.18 8.53
C ASN A 353 -26.95 -12.80 8.02
N THR A 354 -25.72 -12.44 8.35
CA THR A 354 -24.75 -11.86 7.42
C THR A 354 -23.48 -12.66 7.65
N ALA A 355 -22.82 -13.11 6.58
CA ALA A 355 -21.56 -13.85 6.64
C ALA A 355 -20.46 -13.01 7.32
N ALA A 356 -20.45 -13.00 8.64
CA ALA A 356 -19.39 -12.44 9.45
C ALA A 356 -18.52 -13.60 9.90
N PHE A 357 -17.24 -13.53 9.53
CA PHE A 357 -16.21 -14.42 10.04
C PHE A 357 -16.38 -14.60 11.54
N SER A 358 -16.32 -15.86 12.00
CA SER A 358 -16.34 -16.17 13.42
C SER A 358 -15.28 -15.33 14.12
N LEU A 359 -15.55 -14.83 15.34
CA LEU A 359 -14.58 -14.03 16.10
C LEU A 359 -13.25 -14.79 16.27
N ILE A 360 -13.28 -16.12 16.23
CA ILE A 360 -12.11 -16.99 16.20
C ILE A 360 -11.35 -16.85 14.88
N ASP A 361 -12.04 -16.82 13.74
CA ASP A 361 -11.43 -16.63 12.43
C ASP A 361 -10.84 -15.23 12.30
N ILE A 362 -11.50 -14.20 12.86
CA ILE A 362 -10.97 -12.83 12.89
C ILE A 362 -9.70 -12.79 13.75
N VAL A 363 -9.68 -13.39 14.94
CA VAL A 363 -8.49 -13.37 15.80
C VAL A 363 -7.34 -14.19 15.22
N VAL A 364 -7.62 -15.35 14.62
CA VAL A 364 -6.60 -16.18 13.96
C VAL A 364 -6.08 -15.49 12.70
N ALA A 365 -6.95 -14.91 11.88
CA ALA A 365 -6.56 -14.15 10.70
C ALA A 365 -5.75 -12.92 11.10
N THR A 366 -6.16 -12.18 12.14
CA THR A 366 -5.42 -11.00 12.62
C THR A 366 -4.05 -11.40 13.20
N GLY A 367 -3.97 -12.52 13.92
CA GLY A 367 -2.70 -13.04 14.45
C GLY A 367 -1.74 -13.49 13.36
N LEU A 368 -2.22 -14.26 12.38
CA LEU A 368 -1.42 -14.67 11.21
C LEU A 368 -1.00 -13.46 10.38
N PHE A 369 -1.91 -12.51 10.14
CA PHE A 369 -1.63 -11.29 9.42
C PHE A 369 -0.58 -10.44 10.14
N ALA A 370 -0.67 -10.30 11.46
CA ALA A 370 0.34 -9.61 12.27
C ALA A 370 1.70 -10.30 12.19
N VAL A 371 1.75 -11.64 12.27
CA VAL A 371 3.01 -12.40 12.14
C VAL A 371 3.61 -12.26 10.74
N VAL A 372 2.79 -12.28 9.68
CA VAL A 372 3.28 -12.11 8.30
C VAL A 372 3.76 -10.68 8.05
N ILE A 373 3.01 -9.68 8.52
CA ILE A 373 3.42 -8.27 8.36
C ILE A 373 4.69 -8.00 9.15
N VAL A 374 4.73 -8.37 10.42
CA VAL A 374 5.87 -8.07 11.29
C VAL A 374 7.07 -8.95 10.96
N GLY A 375 6.85 -10.23 10.63
CA GLY A 375 7.91 -11.20 10.39
C GLY A 375 8.49 -11.15 8.98
N ALA A 376 7.69 -10.82 7.96
CA ALA A 376 8.14 -10.82 6.57
C ALA A 376 8.14 -9.43 5.94
N VAL A 377 7.05 -8.67 6.07
CA VAL A 377 6.91 -7.38 5.38
C VAL A 377 7.80 -6.32 6.01
N PHE A 378 7.87 -6.23 7.34
CA PHE A 378 8.64 -5.20 8.02
C PHE A 378 10.15 -5.31 7.79
N PRO A 379 10.79 -6.50 7.89
CA PRO A 379 12.20 -6.66 7.53
C PRO A 379 12.46 -6.38 6.05
N ALA A 380 11.54 -6.77 5.15
CA ALA A 380 11.65 -6.48 3.72
C ALA A 380 11.58 -4.97 3.45
N LEU A 381 10.65 -4.25 4.08
CA LEU A 381 10.56 -2.79 3.97
C LEU A 381 11.81 -2.08 4.50
N ILE A 382 12.39 -2.57 5.62
CA ILE A 382 13.67 -2.05 6.13
C ILE A 382 14.80 -2.30 5.12
N ALA A 383 14.85 -3.49 4.50
CA ALA A 383 15.84 -3.82 3.48
C ALA A 383 15.69 -2.93 2.23
N VAL A 384 14.46 -2.71 1.77
CA VAL A 384 14.15 -1.84 0.62
C VAL A 384 14.47 -0.38 0.93
N ALA A 385 14.14 0.12 2.12
CA ALA A 385 14.49 1.48 2.54
C ALA A 385 16.02 1.68 2.60
N ARG A 386 16.75 0.69 3.11
CA ARG A 386 18.22 0.69 3.10
C ARG A 386 18.77 0.67 1.67
N ALA A 387 18.22 -0.15 0.78
CA ALA A 387 18.60 -0.21 -0.63
C ALA A 387 18.36 1.14 -1.34
N GLY A 388 17.23 1.81 -1.09
CA GLY A 388 16.94 3.13 -1.63
C GLY A 388 17.93 4.20 -1.17
N SER A 389 18.26 4.22 0.13
CA SER A 389 19.25 5.16 0.66
C SER A 389 20.66 4.93 0.09
N LEU A 390 21.04 3.68 -0.14
CA LEU A 390 22.31 3.35 -0.79
C LEU A 390 22.28 3.78 -2.26
N ALA A 391 21.22 3.47 -3.00
CA ALA A 391 21.07 3.88 -4.39
C ALA A 391 21.17 5.40 -4.57
N GLN A 392 20.54 6.17 -3.67
CA GLN A 392 20.65 7.64 -3.66
C GLN A 392 22.09 8.11 -3.40
N LYS A 393 22.80 7.50 -2.44
CA LYS A 393 24.22 7.79 -2.17
C LYS A 393 25.10 7.51 -3.39
N TYR A 394 24.90 6.38 -4.07
CA TYR A 394 25.65 6.01 -5.28
C TYR A 394 25.33 6.96 -6.45
N ALA A 395 24.07 7.35 -6.65
CA ALA A 395 23.68 8.29 -7.70
C ALA A 395 24.30 9.69 -7.48
N ALA A 396 24.24 10.19 -6.24
CA ALA A 396 24.87 11.45 -5.86
C ALA A 396 26.40 11.38 -6.05
N ALA A 397 27.04 10.31 -5.60
CA ALA A 397 28.47 10.09 -5.80
C ALA A 397 28.85 10.01 -7.29
N ALA A 398 28.03 9.39 -8.14
CA ALA A 398 28.29 9.26 -9.57
C ALA A 398 28.22 10.63 -10.27
N SER A 399 27.22 11.44 -9.93
CA SER A 399 27.08 12.80 -10.47
C SER A 399 28.27 13.68 -10.08
N LEU A 400 28.72 13.55 -8.82
CA LEU A 400 29.85 14.32 -8.29
C LEU A 400 31.18 13.89 -8.93
N ALA A 401 31.39 12.58 -9.10
CA ALA A 401 32.54 12.04 -9.80
C ALA A 401 32.59 12.51 -11.27
N ARG A 402 31.44 12.52 -11.96
CA ARG A 402 31.35 12.96 -13.36
C ARG A 402 31.67 14.45 -13.52
N ASN A 403 31.15 15.29 -12.63
CA ASN A 403 31.45 16.72 -12.64
C ASN A 403 32.93 16.98 -12.36
N ALA A 404 33.50 16.29 -11.36
CA ALA A 404 34.92 16.41 -11.04
C ALA A 404 35.83 15.95 -12.18
N LEU A 405 35.47 14.88 -12.91
CA LEU A 405 36.19 14.46 -14.11
C LEU A 405 36.10 15.50 -15.22
N SER A 406 34.91 16.03 -15.50
CA SER A 406 34.73 17.07 -16.51
C SER A 406 35.51 18.34 -16.19
N ASP A 407 35.56 18.73 -14.91
CA ASP A 407 36.34 19.89 -14.46
C ASP A 407 37.84 19.66 -14.69
N GLN A 408 38.34 18.46 -14.37
CA GLN A 408 39.75 18.11 -14.59
C GLN A 408 40.11 17.99 -16.07
N GLU A 409 39.24 17.40 -16.90
CA GLU A 409 39.44 17.34 -18.35
C GLU A 409 39.51 18.76 -18.95
N ALA A 410 38.67 19.68 -18.47
CA ALA A 410 38.71 21.08 -18.88
C ALA A 410 40.01 21.77 -18.43
N VAL A 411 40.47 21.56 -17.20
CA VAL A 411 41.73 22.15 -16.69
C VAL A 411 42.92 21.62 -17.49
N CYS A 412 43.03 20.30 -17.68
CA CYS A 412 44.13 19.69 -18.41
C CYS A 412 44.17 20.06 -19.90
N ALA A 413 43.03 20.46 -20.49
CA ALA A 413 43.00 20.95 -21.87
C ALA A 413 43.73 22.30 -22.05
N TYR A 414 43.82 23.14 -21.00
CA TYR A 414 44.34 24.51 -21.09
C TYR A 414 45.60 24.77 -20.23
N GLU A 415 45.85 23.94 -19.21
CA GLU A 415 46.99 24.00 -18.31
C GLU A 415 47.69 22.64 -18.22
N PRO A 416 49.03 22.58 -18.31
CA PRO A 416 49.76 21.33 -18.16
C PRO A 416 49.79 20.89 -16.68
N GLY A 417 49.07 19.83 -16.36
CA GLY A 417 49.14 19.13 -15.07
C GLY A 417 47.77 18.75 -14.49
N VAL A 418 47.74 17.64 -13.74
CA VAL A 418 46.56 17.19 -12.99
C VAL A 418 46.54 17.91 -11.64
N GLN A 419 45.45 18.60 -11.32
CA GLN A 419 45.28 19.19 -10.00
C GLN A 419 44.88 18.10 -9.00
N THR A 420 45.84 17.70 -8.16
CA THR A 420 45.58 16.73 -7.09
C THR A 420 45.06 17.43 -5.84
N GLY A 421 44.10 16.82 -5.15
CA GLY A 421 43.46 17.44 -4.00
C GLY A 421 42.24 16.68 -3.49
N SER A 422 41.80 17.03 -2.30
CA SER A 422 40.57 16.51 -1.68
C SER A 422 39.62 17.66 -1.41
N SER A 423 38.34 17.50 -1.77
CA SER A 423 37.32 18.50 -1.48
C SER A 423 36.00 17.85 -1.05
N THR A 424 35.40 18.37 0.01
CA THR A 424 34.09 17.91 0.50
C THR A 424 33.00 18.80 -0.07
N LYS A 425 32.00 18.19 -0.72
CA LYS A 425 30.82 18.90 -1.27
C LYS A 425 29.54 18.28 -0.71
N LEU A 426 28.53 19.12 -0.51
CA LEU A 426 27.18 18.70 -0.14
C LEU A 426 26.37 18.48 -1.43
N VAL A 427 25.94 17.24 -1.68
CA VAL A 427 25.11 16.88 -2.84
C VAL A 427 23.82 16.23 -2.34
N GLY A 428 22.69 16.88 -2.54
CA GLY A 428 21.39 16.37 -2.07
C GLY A 428 21.32 16.16 -0.54
N GLY A 429 22.03 16.99 0.24
CA GLY A 429 22.11 16.87 1.71
C GLY A 429 23.12 15.83 2.23
N LEU A 430 23.82 15.13 1.34
CA LEU A 430 24.89 14.19 1.70
C LEU A 430 26.24 14.88 1.59
N ALA A 431 27.06 14.81 2.66
CA ALA A 431 28.44 15.24 2.61
C ALA A 431 29.29 14.15 1.95
N LEU A 432 29.83 14.46 0.78
CA LEU A 432 30.67 13.56 -0.01
C LEU A 432 32.03 14.20 -0.25
N THR A 433 33.09 13.44 -0.06
CA THR A 433 34.48 13.88 -0.27
C THR A 433 34.99 13.34 -1.59
N VAL A 434 35.47 14.23 -2.47
CA VAL A 434 36.08 13.89 -3.74
C VAL A 434 37.58 13.99 -3.61
N ASP A 435 38.26 12.88 -3.84
CA ASP A 435 39.72 12.78 -3.89
C ASP A 435 40.16 12.64 -5.34
N ILE A 436 40.95 13.59 -5.83
CA ILE A 436 41.52 13.61 -7.18
C ILE A 436 43.01 13.30 -7.07
N THR A 437 43.43 12.22 -7.71
CA THR A 437 44.81 11.74 -7.70
C THR A 437 45.26 11.41 -9.12
N ALA A 438 46.50 11.76 -9.47
CA ALA A 438 47.13 11.22 -10.68
C ALA A 438 47.31 9.70 -10.50
N ALA A 439 46.82 8.90 -11.45
CA ALA A 439 46.82 7.45 -11.30
C ALA A 439 48.22 6.84 -11.43
N THR A 440 49.12 7.51 -12.19
CA THR A 440 50.49 7.05 -12.43
C THR A 440 51.43 8.25 -12.57
N ALA A 441 52.60 8.22 -11.94
CA ALA A 441 53.59 9.29 -12.06
C ALA A 441 54.10 9.40 -13.51
N GLY A 442 53.72 10.47 -14.21
CA GLY A 442 54.12 10.74 -15.60
C GLY A 442 53.11 10.30 -16.67
N ALA A 443 51.94 9.77 -16.30
CA ALA A 443 50.82 9.52 -17.22
C ALA A 443 49.69 10.52 -16.96
N ASP A 444 49.01 10.98 -18.02
CA ASP A 444 47.86 11.89 -17.99
C ASP A 444 46.56 11.20 -17.50
N ASP A 445 46.72 10.21 -16.62
CA ASP A 445 45.63 9.41 -16.07
C ASP A 445 45.10 10.04 -14.78
N ILE A 446 43.81 10.37 -14.77
CA ILE A 446 43.14 11.01 -13.64
C ILE A 446 42.25 9.99 -12.94
N SER A 447 42.52 9.74 -11.65
CA SER A 447 41.68 8.90 -10.78
C SER A 447 40.88 9.79 -9.83
N VAL A 448 39.56 9.73 -9.93
CA VAL A 448 38.62 10.41 -9.04
C VAL A 448 37.95 9.36 -8.14
N ALA A 449 38.12 9.49 -6.83
CA ALA A 449 37.44 8.66 -5.83
C ALA A 449 36.46 9.52 -5.01
N VAL A 450 35.22 9.06 -4.87
CA VAL A 450 34.21 9.73 -4.04
C VAL A 450 33.95 8.89 -2.79
N ARG A 451 34.10 9.51 -1.63
CA ARG A 451 33.94 8.90 -0.31
C ARG A 451 32.75 9.49 0.43
N ASP A 452 32.09 8.68 1.25
CA ASP A 452 31.09 9.15 2.21
C ASP A 452 31.72 9.71 3.49
N SER A 453 30.87 10.24 4.38
CA SER A 453 31.28 10.75 5.69
C SER A 453 31.98 9.72 6.58
N ASP A 454 31.77 8.42 6.31
CA ASP A 454 32.37 7.32 7.05
C ASP A 454 33.72 6.89 6.43
N GLY A 455 34.19 7.61 5.39
CA GLY A 455 35.44 7.35 4.69
C GLY A 455 35.37 6.20 3.68
N ARG A 456 34.18 5.64 3.42
CA ARG A 456 34.01 4.53 2.48
C ARG A 456 33.99 5.06 1.07
N THR A 457 34.81 4.47 0.20
CA THR A 457 34.81 4.82 -1.23
C THR A 457 33.57 4.24 -1.89
N LEU A 458 32.67 5.12 -2.33
CA LEU A 458 31.44 4.74 -3.02
C LEU A 458 31.74 4.46 -4.48
N ILE A 459 32.45 5.36 -5.15
CA ILE A 459 32.77 5.25 -6.57
C ILE A 459 34.23 5.62 -6.78
N ARG A 460 34.87 4.89 -7.70
CA ARG A 460 36.18 5.24 -8.25
C ARG A 460 36.09 5.22 -9.76
N ALA A 461 36.43 6.33 -10.39
CA ALA A 461 36.46 6.48 -11.83
C ALA A 461 37.88 6.88 -12.26
N VAL A 462 38.33 6.33 -13.39
CA VAL A 462 39.64 6.62 -13.96
C VAL A 462 39.42 6.99 -15.43
N THR A 463 40.00 8.10 -15.86
CA THR A 463 39.98 8.55 -17.26
C THR A 463 41.40 8.88 -17.73
N MET A 464 41.63 8.74 -19.03
CA MET A 464 42.87 9.19 -19.69
C MET A 464 42.59 10.53 -20.36
N VAL A 465 43.36 11.56 -20.05
CA VAL A 465 43.22 12.85 -20.73
C VAL A 465 44.05 12.86 -22.01
N GLY A 466 43.46 13.32 -23.11
CA GLY A 466 44.16 13.48 -24.39
C GLY A 466 45.21 14.61 -24.34
N PRO A 467 46.08 14.72 -25.37
CA PRO A 467 47.11 15.75 -25.41
C PRO A 467 46.50 17.17 -25.35
N PRO A 468 47.19 18.15 -24.74
CA PRO A 468 46.68 19.50 -24.56
C PRO A 468 46.35 20.16 -25.91
N VAL A 469 45.24 20.88 -25.96
CA VAL A 469 44.80 21.58 -27.17
C VAL A 469 45.57 22.91 -27.27
N PRO A 470 46.14 23.26 -28.44
CA PRO A 470 46.80 24.56 -28.61
C PRO A 470 45.80 25.70 -28.37
N ARG A 471 46.20 26.67 -27.53
CA ARG A 471 45.36 27.84 -27.21
C ARG A 471 44.91 28.55 -28.50
N PRO A 472 43.64 28.98 -28.60
CA PRO A 472 43.20 29.79 -29.74
C PRO A 472 44.09 31.03 -29.83
N SER A 473 44.72 31.25 -30.99
CA SER A 473 45.60 32.39 -31.20
C SER A 473 44.83 33.68 -30.99
N THR A 474 45.25 34.49 -30.02
CA THR A 474 44.87 35.90 -29.86
C THR A 474 45.48 36.77 -30.97
N ALA A 475 45.42 36.31 -32.22
CA ALA A 475 45.67 37.16 -33.36
C ALA A 475 44.51 38.17 -33.40
N ALA A 476 44.82 39.41 -33.00
CA ALA A 476 43.93 40.53 -33.25
C ALA A 476 43.50 40.50 -34.72
N PRO A 477 42.21 40.77 -35.05
CA PRO A 477 41.82 40.90 -36.45
C PRO A 477 42.75 41.91 -37.12
N PRO A 478 43.26 41.62 -38.34
CA PRO A 478 44.16 42.53 -39.02
C PRO A 478 43.49 43.91 -39.08
N ILE A 479 44.19 44.92 -38.56
CA ILE A 479 43.82 46.32 -38.74
C ILE A 479 43.81 46.54 -40.25
N GLY A 480 42.60 46.64 -40.82
CA GLY A 480 42.42 47.01 -42.20
C GLY A 480 42.96 48.41 -42.40
N ASN A 481 44.10 48.53 -43.08
CA ASN A 481 44.50 49.77 -43.70
C ASN A 481 43.49 50.09 -44.82
N GLN A 482 42.65 51.10 -44.59
CA GLN A 482 42.11 51.92 -45.69
C GLN A 482 43.31 52.59 -46.37
N PRO A 483 43.39 52.59 -47.70
CA PRO A 483 42.52 53.40 -48.55
C PRO A 483 41.49 52.64 -49.37
#